data_AF-A0AAV9AXA5-F1
#
_entry.id   AF-A0AAV9AXA5-F1
#
_cell.length_a   1.000
_cell.length_b   1.000
_cell.length_c   1.000
_cell.angle_alpha   90.00
_cell.angle_beta   90.00
_cell.angle_gamma   90.00
#
_symmetry.space_group_name_H-M   'P 1'
#
loop_
_entity.id
_entity.type
_entity.pdbx_description
1 polymer ?
#
loop_
_entity_poly.entity_id
_entity_poly.type
_entity_poly.pdbx_seq_one_letter_code
_entity_poly.pdbx_strand_id
1 'polypeptide(L)'
;MKVFLGFSFHTAYLSVTYLDRFLLQRSINEEKLWAIRLLSVACLSLAAKMDELIVPSLSEYRIDDYRFESSAVQRMELLVLNTLEWRMRSVTPFDYLDYFASKFGCKSKVSLCKEAAELILIVIEGNAEMNLMDHRPSAIAAAAILTALDEEVTEKLLEFKMGAMSSIGSIEIEHVFSCYNTMQEFQMRKNKVTNLFTSSDLASPTCTSNNNSSIDVSSVATKRRLGSNVCDCDFGIDKKTRLD
;
A
#
# COMPACT_ATOMS: atom_id res chain seq x y z
N MET A 1 0.87 5.89 2.08
CA MET A 1 -0.57 6.04 2.41
C MET A 1 -0.85 5.28 3.72
N LYS A 2 -0.57 5.86 4.89
CA LYS A 2 -0.90 5.21 6.18
C LYS A 2 -2.31 5.61 6.60
N VAL A 3 -3.31 4.85 6.17
CA VAL A 3 -4.68 4.97 6.69
C VAL A 3 -4.99 3.72 7.51
N PHE A 4 -5.37 3.90 8.78
CA PHE A 4 -5.64 2.83 9.75
C PHE A 4 -7.04 2.21 9.54
N LEU A 5 -7.39 1.90 8.28
CA LEU A 5 -8.72 1.35 7.92
C LEU A 5 -8.80 -0.18 8.05
N GLY A 6 -7.68 -0.84 8.37
CA GLY A 6 -7.65 -2.29 8.57
C GLY A 6 -7.96 -3.10 7.31
N PHE A 7 -7.79 -2.50 6.13
CA PHE A 7 -8.07 -3.15 4.85
C PHE A 7 -7.19 -4.38 4.60
N SER A 8 -7.74 -5.30 3.82
CA SER A 8 -7.06 -6.48 3.31
C SER A 8 -5.87 -6.07 2.42
N PHE A 9 -4.89 -6.98 2.32
CA PHE A 9 -3.78 -6.77 1.39
C PHE A 9 -4.24 -6.73 -0.08
N HIS A 10 -5.32 -7.43 -0.39
CA HIS A 10 -5.91 -7.45 -1.72
C HIS A 10 -6.57 -6.10 -2.07
N THR A 11 -7.24 -5.45 -1.11
CA THR A 11 -7.79 -4.10 -1.27
C THR A 11 -6.68 -3.08 -1.59
N ALA A 12 -5.56 -3.13 -0.87
CA ALA A 12 -4.43 -2.25 -1.14
C ALA A 12 -3.86 -2.49 -2.56
N TYR A 13 -3.71 -3.76 -2.97
CA TYR A 13 -3.28 -4.13 -4.32
C TYR A 13 -4.22 -3.60 -5.41
N LEU A 14 -5.54 -3.79 -5.24
CA LEU A 14 -6.54 -3.31 -6.19
C LEU A 14 -6.52 -1.78 -6.30
N SER A 15 -6.36 -1.08 -5.17
CA SER A 15 -6.25 0.39 -5.16
C SER A 15 -5.08 0.88 -6.03
N VAL A 16 -3.90 0.26 -5.90
CA VAL A 16 -2.73 0.61 -6.72
C VAL A 16 -2.97 0.23 -8.18
N THR A 17 -3.52 -0.96 -8.44
CA THR A 17 -3.85 -1.41 -9.80
C THR A 17 -4.82 -0.45 -10.51
N TYR A 18 -5.83 0.07 -9.81
CA TYR A 18 -6.75 1.06 -10.37
C TYR A 18 -6.08 2.39 -10.65
N LEU A 19 -5.21 2.84 -9.74
CA LEU A 19 -4.43 4.07 -9.90
C LEU A 19 -3.53 3.98 -11.15
N ASP A 20 -2.75 2.92 -11.28
CA ASP A 20 -1.81 2.71 -12.39
C ASP A 20 -2.56 2.62 -13.71
N ARG A 21 -3.61 1.80 -13.79
CA ARG A 21 -4.43 1.66 -15.00
C ARG A 21 -5.10 2.97 -15.40
N PHE A 22 -5.49 3.80 -14.44
CA PHE A 22 -6.05 5.11 -14.73
C PHE A 22 -4.99 6.03 -15.34
N LEU A 23 -3.80 6.09 -14.73
CA LEU A 23 -2.69 6.95 -15.18
C LEU A 23 -2.13 6.54 -16.54
N LEU A 24 -2.21 5.24 -16.90
CA LEU A 24 -1.88 4.76 -18.24
C LEU A 24 -2.82 5.29 -19.33
N GLN A 25 -4.08 5.57 -19.00
CA GLN A 25 -5.06 6.07 -19.96
C GLN A 25 -5.26 7.58 -19.91
N ARG A 26 -4.99 8.20 -18.77
CA ARG A 26 -5.18 9.63 -18.54
C ARG A 26 -3.99 10.22 -17.82
N SER A 27 -3.41 11.25 -18.41
CA SER A 27 -2.44 12.08 -17.70
C SER A 27 -3.15 13.04 -16.74
N ILE A 28 -2.60 13.16 -15.54
CA ILE A 28 -2.92 14.24 -14.61
C ILE A 28 -1.70 15.15 -14.59
N ASN A 29 -1.91 16.46 -14.70
CA ASN A 29 -0.82 17.41 -14.52
C ASN A 29 -0.19 17.23 -13.14
N GLU A 30 1.07 16.81 -13.09
CA GLU A 30 1.79 16.48 -11.85
C GLU A 30 1.83 17.66 -10.86
N GLU A 31 1.77 18.89 -11.38
CA GLU A 31 1.66 20.12 -10.59
C GLU A 31 0.40 20.18 -9.70
N LYS A 32 -0.60 19.32 -9.96
CA LYS A 32 -1.83 19.19 -9.17
C LYS A 32 -1.76 17.98 -8.24
N LEU A 33 -0.85 18.02 -7.25
CA LEU A 33 -0.73 16.98 -6.21
C LEU A 33 -2.05 16.66 -5.50
N TRP A 34 -2.95 17.64 -5.35
CA TRP A 34 -4.28 17.42 -4.79
C TRP A 34 -5.15 16.49 -5.65
N ALA A 35 -4.99 16.53 -6.97
CA ALA A 35 -5.76 15.70 -7.90
C ALA A 35 -5.28 14.26 -7.86
N ILE A 36 -3.96 14.03 -7.74
CA ILE A 36 -3.39 12.70 -7.53
C ILE A 36 -3.88 12.13 -6.19
N ARG A 37 -3.85 12.93 -5.11
CA ARG A 37 -4.40 12.50 -3.80
C ARG A 37 -5.88 12.15 -3.87
N LEU A 38 -6.70 12.96 -4.54
CA LEU A 38 -8.13 12.67 -4.73
C LEU A 38 -8.34 11.38 -5.54
N LEU A 39 -7.55 11.19 -6.61
CA LEU A 39 -7.56 9.96 -7.40
C LEU A 39 -7.19 8.75 -6.52
N SER A 40 -6.13 8.83 -5.72
CA SER A 40 -5.73 7.75 -4.82
C SER A 40 -6.81 7.42 -3.78
N VAL A 41 -7.50 8.42 -3.20
CA VAL A 41 -8.65 8.19 -2.32
C VAL A 41 -9.78 7.47 -3.06
N ALA A 42 -10.12 7.90 -4.27
CA ALA A 42 -11.18 7.30 -5.05
C ALA A 42 -10.86 5.85 -5.45
N CYS A 43 -9.61 5.56 -5.88
CA CYS A 43 -9.16 4.21 -6.17
C CYS A 43 -9.23 3.32 -4.93
N LEU A 44 -8.81 3.82 -3.75
CA LEU A 44 -8.90 3.07 -2.50
C LEU A 44 -10.35 2.81 -2.08
N SER A 45 -11.24 3.79 -2.25
CA SER A 45 -12.66 3.61 -1.93
C SER A 45 -13.33 2.62 -2.87
N LEU A 46 -13.04 2.66 -4.16
CA LEU A 46 -13.50 1.66 -5.12
C LEU A 46 -12.95 0.27 -4.80
N ALA A 47 -11.68 0.14 -4.44
CA ALA A 47 -11.09 -1.13 -4.04
C ALA A 47 -11.81 -1.71 -2.81
N ALA A 48 -12.03 -0.88 -1.79
CA ALA A 48 -12.77 -1.30 -0.60
C ALA A 48 -14.19 -1.76 -0.94
N LYS A 49 -14.91 -1.05 -1.83
CA LYS A 49 -16.24 -1.46 -2.31
C LYS A 49 -16.25 -2.79 -3.08
N MET A 50 -15.13 -3.16 -3.68
CA MET A 50 -15.01 -4.38 -4.48
C MET A 50 -14.60 -5.61 -3.66
N ASP A 51 -13.86 -5.42 -2.57
CA ASP A 51 -13.19 -6.51 -1.84
C ASP A 51 -13.55 -6.60 -0.34
N GLU A 52 -13.90 -5.49 0.31
CA GLU A 52 -14.17 -5.48 1.75
C GLU A 52 -15.62 -5.83 2.07
N LEU A 53 -15.81 -6.58 3.16
CA LEU A 53 -17.14 -6.87 3.69
C LEU A 53 -17.80 -5.64 4.31
N ILE A 54 -17.00 -4.78 4.94
CA ILE A 54 -17.45 -3.56 5.60
C ILE A 54 -16.72 -2.40 4.95
N VAL A 55 -17.45 -1.62 4.15
CA VAL A 55 -16.89 -0.47 3.44
C VAL A 55 -17.04 0.78 4.31
N PRO A 56 -15.95 1.50 4.63
CA PRO A 56 -16.02 2.75 5.37
C PRO A 56 -16.79 3.84 4.62
N SER A 57 -17.34 4.81 5.36
CA SER A 57 -17.92 6.01 4.75
C SER A 57 -16.84 6.83 4.04
N LEU A 58 -17.21 7.51 2.95
CA LEU A 58 -16.30 8.42 2.22
C LEU A 58 -15.68 9.51 3.11
N SER A 59 -16.35 9.89 4.20
CA SER A 59 -15.82 10.87 5.17
C SER A 59 -14.65 10.35 6.01
N GLU A 60 -14.48 9.03 6.09
CA GLU A 60 -13.44 8.36 6.86
C GLU A 60 -12.12 8.24 6.10
N TYR A 61 -12.16 8.32 4.77
CA TYR A 61 -10.96 8.33 3.94
C TYR A 61 -10.22 9.67 4.13
N ARG A 62 -9.05 9.61 4.76
CA ARG A 62 -8.19 10.77 5.03
C ARG A 62 -6.79 10.45 4.52
N ILE A 63 -6.21 11.38 3.77
CA ILE A 63 -4.82 11.31 3.34
C ILE A 63 -4.10 12.50 3.94
N ASP A 64 -3.13 12.24 4.82
CA ASP A 64 -2.41 13.26 5.57
C ASP A 64 -3.41 14.24 6.25
N ASP A 65 -3.21 15.54 6.08
CA ASP A 65 -4.12 16.59 6.57
C ASP A 65 -5.27 16.93 5.59
N TYR A 66 -5.38 16.22 4.46
CA TYR A 66 -6.38 16.49 3.44
C TYR A 66 -7.66 15.68 3.65
N ARG A 67 -8.79 16.40 3.69
CA ARG A 67 -10.14 15.82 3.68
C ARG A 67 -10.85 16.30 2.43
N PHE A 68 -11.19 15.36 1.55
CA PHE A 68 -12.00 15.66 0.39
C PHE A 68 -13.49 15.57 0.75
N GLU A 69 -14.29 16.44 0.14
CA GLU A 69 -15.73 16.33 0.22
C GLU A 69 -16.18 15.01 -0.43
N SER A 70 -17.14 14.32 0.18
CA SER A 70 -17.64 13.04 -0.34
C SER A 70 -18.16 13.17 -1.78
N SER A 71 -18.74 14.31 -2.17
CA SER A 71 -19.19 14.58 -3.55
C SER A 71 -18.02 14.67 -4.54
N ALA A 72 -16.86 15.17 -4.12
CA ALA A 72 -15.65 15.21 -4.93
C ALA A 72 -15.08 13.80 -5.12
N VAL A 73 -15.07 12.99 -4.05
CA VAL A 73 -14.65 11.59 -4.12
C VAL A 73 -15.57 10.81 -5.06
N GLN A 74 -16.90 10.92 -4.92
CA GLN A 74 -17.86 10.24 -5.79
C GLN A 74 -17.69 10.60 -7.28
N ARG A 75 -17.45 11.87 -7.59
CA ARG A 75 -17.19 12.29 -8.98
C ARG A 75 -15.91 11.67 -9.52
N MET A 76 -14.86 11.60 -8.69
CA MET A 76 -13.62 10.93 -9.07
C MET A 76 -13.80 9.41 -9.21
N GLU A 77 -14.56 8.76 -8.33
CA GLU A 77 -14.89 7.33 -8.45
C GLU A 77 -15.58 7.04 -9.79
N LEU A 78 -16.57 7.84 -10.17
CA LEU A 78 -17.24 7.69 -11.45
C LEU A 78 -16.28 7.90 -12.64
N LEU A 79 -15.36 8.86 -12.53
CA LEU A 79 -14.33 9.09 -13.54
C LEU A 79 -13.39 7.87 -13.68
N VAL A 80 -12.97 7.28 -12.56
CA VAL A 80 -12.15 6.06 -12.54
C VAL A 80 -12.93 4.90 -13.16
N LEU A 81 -14.16 4.64 -12.73
CA LEU A 81 -15.01 3.59 -13.28
C LEU A 81 -15.18 3.71 -14.80
N ASN A 82 -15.49 4.91 -15.29
CA ASN A 82 -15.64 5.15 -16.72
C ASN A 82 -14.33 4.99 -17.49
N THR A 83 -13.21 5.43 -16.92
CA THR A 83 -11.88 5.25 -17.55
C THR A 83 -11.49 3.78 -17.61
N LEU A 84 -11.77 3.01 -16.57
CA LEU A 84 -11.50 1.57 -16.54
C LEU A 84 -12.58 0.73 -17.24
N GLU A 85 -13.53 1.36 -17.93
CA GLU A 85 -14.67 0.70 -18.58
C GLU A 85 -15.44 -0.24 -17.64
N TRP A 86 -15.52 0.14 -16.36
CA TRP A 86 -16.13 -0.66 -15.28
C TRP A 86 -15.48 -2.03 -15.07
N ARG A 87 -14.31 -2.29 -15.67
CA ARG A 87 -13.53 -3.53 -15.50
C ARG A 87 -12.71 -3.48 -14.21
N MET A 88 -13.41 -3.54 -13.08
CA MET A 88 -12.83 -3.47 -11.74
C MET A 88 -12.31 -4.82 -11.25
N ARG A 89 -12.89 -5.92 -11.73
CA ARG A 89 -12.49 -7.28 -11.32
C ARG A 89 -11.47 -7.85 -12.28
N SER A 90 -10.19 -7.70 -11.94
CA SER A 90 -9.08 -8.37 -12.62
C SER A 90 -8.60 -9.56 -11.80
N VAL A 91 -8.01 -10.54 -12.48
CA VAL A 91 -7.27 -11.62 -11.82
C VAL A 91 -6.04 -11.02 -11.14
N THR A 92 -5.83 -11.35 -9.86
CA THR A 92 -4.72 -10.83 -9.05
C THR A 92 -3.80 -11.97 -8.59
N PRO A 93 -2.58 -11.66 -8.11
CA PRO A 93 -1.68 -12.68 -7.57
C PRO A 93 -2.30 -13.45 -6.40
N PHE A 94 -3.20 -12.81 -5.64
CA PHE A 94 -3.90 -13.40 -4.51
C PHE A 94 -4.75 -14.61 -4.91
N ASP A 95 -5.34 -14.60 -6.11
CA ASP A 95 -6.14 -15.70 -6.66
C ASP A 95 -5.34 -17.00 -6.83
N TYR A 96 -4.01 -16.90 -6.94
CA TYR A 96 -3.12 -18.05 -7.16
C TYR A 96 -2.37 -18.52 -5.90
N LEU A 97 -2.43 -17.78 -4.79
CA LEU A 97 -1.63 -18.08 -3.60
C LEU A 97 -1.97 -19.46 -3.03
N ASP A 98 -3.25 -19.80 -2.88
CA ASP A 98 -3.66 -21.10 -2.33
C ASP A 98 -3.24 -22.27 -3.23
N TYR A 99 -3.28 -22.07 -4.55
CA TYR A 99 -2.84 -23.06 -5.52
C TYR A 99 -1.34 -23.36 -5.35
N PHE A 100 -0.50 -22.34 -5.32
CA PHE A 100 0.96 -22.52 -5.16
C PHE A 100 1.34 -23.00 -3.77
N ALA A 101 0.69 -22.49 -2.71
CA ALA A 101 0.88 -22.96 -1.34
C ALA A 101 0.57 -24.46 -1.20
N SER A 102 -0.48 -24.93 -1.89
CA SER A 102 -0.85 -26.34 -1.94
C SER A 102 0.17 -27.19 -2.69
N LYS A 103 0.72 -26.66 -3.78
CA LYS A 103 1.65 -27.41 -4.64
C LYS A 103 3.04 -27.53 -4.04
N PHE A 104 3.53 -26.50 -3.35
CA PHE A 104 4.88 -26.49 -2.79
C PHE A 104 4.99 -27.15 -1.40
N GLY A 105 3.88 -27.63 -0.83
CA GLY A 105 3.90 -28.67 0.20
C GLY A 105 4.21 -28.21 1.63
N CYS A 106 3.52 -27.18 2.13
CA CYS A 106 3.79 -26.61 3.47
C CYS A 106 2.82 -27.07 4.58
N LYS A 107 3.30 -27.09 5.84
CA LYS A 107 2.53 -27.50 7.04
C LYS A 107 1.38 -26.55 7.39
N SER A 108 1.45 -25.27 7.01
CA SER A 108 0.41 -24.26 7.24
C SER A 108 0.27 -23.34 6.01
N LYS A 109 -0.75 -23.61 5.17
CA LYS A 109 -1.03 -22.81 3.96
C LYS A 109 -1.41 -21.37 4.30
N VAL A 110 -2.14 -21.18 5.40
CA VAL A 110 -2.68 -19.88 5.80
C VAL A 110 -1.56 -18.89 6.14
N SER A 111 -0.59 -19.32 6.96
CA SER A 111 0.56 -18.47 7.30
C SER A 111 1.40 -18.14 6.07
N LEU A 112 1.60 -19.13 5.18
CA LEU A 112 2.37 -18.94 3.96
C LEU A 112 1.70 -17.97 2.98
N CYS A 113 0.39 -18.10 2.77
CA CYS A 113 -0.35 -17.16 1.92
C CYS A 113 -0.34 -15.74 2.50
N LYS A 114 -0.40 -15.61 3.83
CA LYS A 114 -0.30 -14.31 4.50
C LYS A 114 1.07 -13.67 4.28
N GLU A 115 2.15 -14.43 4.48
CA GLU A 115 3.51 -13.94 4.27
C GLU A 115 3.77 -13.58 2.80
N ALA A 116 3.33 -14.41 1.86
CA ALA A 116 3.38 -14.10 0.44
C ALA A 116 2.58 -12.84 0.07
N ALA A 117 1.39 -12.67 0.65
CA ALA A 117 0.59 -11.45 0.47
C ALA A 117 1.30 -10.19 0.99
N GLU A 118 1.97 -10.28 2.14
CA GLU A 118 2.79 -9.20 2.68
C GLU A 118 3.97 -8.87 1.75
N LEU A 119 4.62 -9.88 1.18
CA LEU A 119 5.71 -9.69 0.20
C LEU A 119 5.24 -8.99 -1.07
N ILE A 120 4.09 -9.42 -1.62
CA ILE A 120 3.49 -8.77 -2.79
C ILE A 120 3.26 -7.28 -2.52
N LEU A 121 2.75 -6.91 -1.34
CA LEU A 121 2.57 -5.52 -0.99
C LEU A 121 3.88 -4.76 -0.78
N ILE A 122 4.86 -5.35 -0.11
CA ILE A 122 6.17 -4.70 0.11
C ILE A 122 6.80 -4.33 -1.23
N VAL A 123 6.69 -5.20 -2.23
CA VAL A 123 7.24 -4.94 -3.56
C VAL A 123 6.49 -3.78 -4.21
N ILE A 124 5.16 -3.73 -4.09
CA ILE A 124 4.34 -2.63 -4.64
C ILE A 124 4.63 -1.30 -3.94
N GLU A 125 4.85 -1.30 -2.63
CA GLU A 125 5.19 -0.09 -1.87
C GLU A 125 6.63 0.37 -2.09
N GLY A 126 7.54 -0.58 -2.30
CA GLY A 126 8.99 -0.37 -2.31
C GLY A 126 9.59 -0.05 -3.69
N ASN A 127 8.89 -0.37 -4.78
CA ASN A 127 9.42 -0.20 -6.13
C ASN A 127 8.69 0.87 -6.94
N ALA A 128 9.42 1.92 -7.31
CA ALA A 128 9.15 2.68 -8.53
C ALA A 128 9.73 2.00 -9.79
N GLU A 129 10.53 0.93 -9.64
CA GLU A 129 11.31 0.32 -10.74
C GLU A 129 10.79 -1.05 -11.22
N MET A 130 10.06 -1.81 -10.39
CA MET A 130 9.37 -3.03 -10.81
C MET A 130 7.92 -2.70 -11.11
N ASN A 131 7.59 -2.59 -12.40
CA ASN A 131 6.20 -2.62 -12.82
C ASN A 131 5.70 -4.05 -12.65
N LEU A 132 5.00 -4.35 -11.54
CA LEU A 132 4.26 -5.62 -11.40
C LEU A 132 3.33 -5.89 -12.59
N MET A 133 2.93 -4.84 -13.32
CA MET A 133 2.17 -4.91 -14.55
C MET A 133 2.88 -5.67 -15.69
N ASP A 134 4.22 -5.80 -15.65
CA ASP A 134 5.01 -6.50 -16.67
C ASP A 134 5.04 -8.03 -16.46
N HIS A 135 4.56 -8.50 -15.31
CA HIS A 135 4.52 -9.91 -14.96
C HIS A 135 3.09 -10.41 -14.83
N ARG A 136 2.84 -11.66 -15.24
CA ARG A 136 1.53 -12.29 -15.02
C ARG A 136 1.25 -12.45 -13.52
N PRO A 137 -0.01 -12.28 -13.06
CA PRO A 137 -0.36 -12.48 -11.66
C PRO A 137 0.05 -13.84 -11.08
N SER A 138 0.00 -14.90 -11.89
CA SER A 138 0.44 -16.24 -11.51
C SER A 138 1.95 -16.33 -11.26
N ALA A 139 2.77 -15.59 -12.02
CA ALA A 139 4.22 -15.57 -11.84
C ALA A 139 4.61 -14.85 -10.53
N ILE A 140 3.95 -13.71 -10.26
CA ILE A 140 4.13 -12.95 -9.02
C ILE A 140 3.73 -13.81 -7.81
N ALA A 141 2.60 -14.52 -7.88
CA ALA A 141 2.14 -15.39 -6.80
C ALA A 141 3.09 -16.57 -6.53
N ALA A 142 3.58 -17.22 -7.59
CA ALA A 142 4.56 -18.29 -7.48
C ALA A 142 5.85 -17.79 -6.81
N ALA A 143 6.37 -16.65 -7.26
CA ALA A 143 7.55 -16.02 -6.69
C ALA A 143 7.34 -15.69 -5.21
N ALA A 144 6.22 -15.05 -4.85
CA ALA A 144 5.92 -14.67 -3.47
C ALA A 144 5.86 -15.87 -2.53
N ILE A 145 5.24 -16.98 -2.96
CA ILE A 145 5.18 -18.21 -2.16
C ILE A 145 6.57 -18.81 -2.00
N LEU A 146 7.37 -18.87 -3.08
CA LEU A 146 8.73 -19.39 -3.03
C LEU A 146 9.63 -18.57 -2.11
N THR A 147 9.51 -17.24 -2.17
CA THR A 147 10.23 -16.33 -1.28
C THR A 147 9.79 -16.50 0.18
N ALA A 148 8.48 -16.67 0.42
CA ALA A 148 7.96 -16.92 1.77
C ALA A 148 8.33 -18.31 2.34
N LEU A 149 8.69 -19.26 1.48
CA LEU A 149 9.22 -20.56 1.90
C LEU A 149 10.68 -20.50 2.35
N ASP A 150 11.37 -19.36 2.14
CA ASP A 150 12.81 -19.17 2.39
C ASP A 150 13.68 -20.28 1.77
N GLU A 151 13.20 -20.85 0.65
CA GLU A 151 13.99 -21.81 -0.11
C GLU A 151 14.97 -21.05 -0.99
N GLU A 152 16.25 -21.44 -1.00
CA GLU A 152 17.21 -21.02 -2.02
C GLU A 152 16.75 -21.55 -3.38
N VAL A 153 16.02 -20.74 -4.13
CA VAL A 153 15.53 -21.12 -5.44
C VAL A 153 16.63 -20.91 -6.46
N THR A 154 17.14 -22.02 -6.99
CA THR A 154 17.93 -22.02 -8.22
C THR A 154 16.98 -22.17 -9.42
N GLU A 155 17.38 -21.65 -10.58
CA GLU A 155 16.63 -21.78 -11.84
C GLU A 155 16.27 -23.24 -12.14
N LYS A 156 17.19 -24.18 -11.87
CA LYS A 156 16.98 -25.63 -12.03
C LYS A 156 15.96 -26.22 -11.05
N LEU A 157 15.93 -25.74 -9.81
CA LEU A 157 14.93 -26.17 -8.82
C LEU A 157 13.54 -25.66 -9.20
N LEU A 158 13.49 -24.44 -9.73
CA LEU A 158 12.26 -23.83 -10.24
C LEU A 158 11.74 -24.60 -11.46
N GLU A 159 12.60 -24.92 -12.43
CA GLU A 159 12.28 -25.79 -13.57
C GLU A 159 11.74 -27.16 -13.13
N PHE A 160 12.35 -27.77 -12.12
CA PHE A 160 11.89 -29.05 -11.60
C PHE A 160 10.49 -28.94 -10.94
N LYS A 161 10.29 -27.93 -10.08
CA LYS A 161 9.01 -27.70 -9.40
C LYS A 161 7.90 -27.31 -10.37
N MET A 162 8.20 -26.46 -11.36
CA MET A 162 7.25 -26.00 -12.37
C MET A 162 7.01 -27.03 -13.48
N GLY A 163 8.01 -27.83 -13.84
CA GLY A 163 7.86 -28.97 -14.77
C GLY A 163 6.89 -30.03 -14.23
N ALA A 164 6.79 -30.17 -12.90
CA ALA A 164 5.77 -31.00 -12.26
C ALA A 164 4.36 -30.37 -12.23
N MET A 165 4.18 -29.16 -12.78
CA MET A 165 2.94 -28.38 -12.83
C MET A 165 2.37 -28.33 -14.25
N SER A 166 2.20 -29.49 -14.89
CA SER A 166 1.76 -29.61 -16.29
C SER A 166 0.34 -29.08 -16.57
N SER A 167 -0.41 -28.61 -15.57
CA SER A 167 -1.81 -28.18 -15.71
C SER A 167 -2.02 -26.66 -15.76
N ILE A 168 -0.96 -25.85 -15.61
CA ILE A 168 -1.08 -24.39 -15.67
C ILE A 168 -0.39 -23.91 -16.94
N GLY A 169 -1.13 -23.16 -17.78
CA GLY A 169 -0.61 -22.67 -19.06
C GLY A 169 0.76 -22.01 -18.87
N SER A 170 1.68 -22.26 -19.80
CA SER A 170 3.11 -21.93 -19.74
C SER A 170 3.42 -20.74 -18.82
N ILE A 171 3.67 -21.03 -17.54
CA ILE A 171 4.26 -20.03 -16.66
C ILE A 171 5.68 -19.87 -17.14
N GLU A 172 5.98 -18.66 -17.59
CA GLU A 172 7.31 -18.30 -18.05
C GLU A 172 8.21 -18.22 -16.81
N ILE A 173 9.08 -19.22 -16.67
CA ILE A 173 10.00 -19.42 -15.54
C ILE A 173 10.84 -18.16 -15.30
N GLU A 174 11.25 -17.51 -16.39
CA GLU A 174 11.99 -16.24 -16.39
C GLU A 174 11.28 -15.15 -15.59
N HIS A 175 9.97 -14.95 -15.81
CA HIS A 175 9.19 -13.94 -15.10
C HIS A 175 9.07 -14.25 -13.61
N VAL A 176 8.99 -15.54 -13.25
CA VAL A 176 8.91 -15.98 -11.85
C VAL A 176 10.24 -15.74 -11.15
N PHE A 177 11.35 -16.12 -11.80
CA PHE A 177 12.69 -15.95 -11.26
C PHE A 177 13.05 -14.47 -11.09
N SER A 178 12.70 -13.63 -12.07
CA SER A 178 12.84 -12.18 -11.98
C SER A 178 12.07 -11.61 -10.78
N CYS A 179 10.78 -11.94 -10.64
CA CYS A 179 9.98 -11.52 -9.48
C CYS A 179 10.61 -11.99 -8.17
N TYR A 180 11.02 -13.25 -8.09
CA TYR A 180 11.61 -13.85 -6.88
C TYR A 180 12.88 -13.11 -6.42
N ASN A 181 13.79 -12.80 -7.35
CA ASN A 181 15.00 -12.05 -7.05
C ASN A 181 14.66 -10.66 -6.50
N THR A 182 13.70 -9.96 -7.12
CA THR A 182 13.26 -8.66 -6.61
C THR A 182 12.66 -8.79 -5.20
N MET A 183 11.79 -9.76 -4.95
CA MET A 183 11.20 -9.96 -3.62
C MET A 183 12.26 -10.23 -2.54
N GLN A 184 13.27 -11.05 -2.87
CA GLN A 184 14.40 -11.32 -1.99
C GLN A 184 15.25 -10.07 -1.71
N GLU A 185 15.57 -9.27 -2.73
CA GLU A 185 16.32 -8.02 -2.53
C GLU A 185 15.60 -7.08 -1.55
N PHE A 186 14.27 -6.98 -1.65
CA PHE A 186 13.47 -6.17 -0.75
C PHE A 186 13.43 -6.72 0.68
N GLN A 187 13.31 -8.03 0.85
CA GLN A 187 13.44 -8.66 2.17
C GLN A 187 14.81 -8.35 2.80
N MET A 188 15.90 -8.48 2.04
CA MET A 188 17.26 -8.18 2.50
C MET A 188 17.42 -6.70 2.91
N ARG A 189 16.85 -5.76 2.14
CA ARG A 189 16.85 -4.33 2.49
C ARG A 189 16.04 -4.06 3.77
N LYS A 190 14.85 -4.65 3.90
CA LYS A 190 14.00 -4.49 5.08
C LYS A 190 14.66 -5.05 6.34
N ASN A 191 15.30 -6.22 6.26
CA ASN A 191 16.02 -6.85 7.37
C ASN A 191 17.23 -6.01 7.80
N LYS A 192 17.96 -5.39 6.87
CA LYS A 192 19.04 -4.43 7.21
C LYS A 192 18.50 -3.21 7.96
N VAL A 193 17.39 -2.63 7.50
CA VAL A 193 16.76 -1.47 8.15
C VAL A 193 16.22 -1.83 9.54
N THR A 194 15.56 -2.97 9.70
CA THR A 194 15.08 -3.43 11.02
C THR A 194 16.24 -3.76 11.97
N ASN A 195 17.31 -4.39 11.50
CA ASN A 195 18.51 -4.66 12.33
C ASN A 195 19.23 -3.37 12.77
N LEU A 196 19.21 -2.31 11.94
CA LEU A 196 19.75 -0.99 12.32
C LEU A 196 18.95 -0.33 13.45
N PHE A 197 17.62 -0.48 13.45
CA PHE A 197 16.76 0.03 14.52
C PHE A 197 16.74 -0.84 15.79
N THR A 198 17.10 -2.13 15.68
CA THR A 198 17.14 -3.05 16.83
C THR A 198 18.50 -3.00 17.56
N SER A 199 19.53 -2.41 16.95
CA SER A 199 20.88 -2.31 17.53
C SER A 199 21.09 -1.11 18.48
N SER A 200 20.12 -0.20 18.63
CA SER A 200 20.30 1.01 19.46
C SER A 200 19.70 0.96 20.87
N ASP A 201 18.98 -0.09 21.25
CA ASP A 201 18.40 -0.21 22.61
C ASP A 201 18.96 -1.41 23.38
N LEU A 202 20.19 -1.27 23.87
CA LEU A 202 20.67 -2.03 25.03
C LEU A 202 21.53 -1.15 25.93
N ALA A 203 20.85 -0.36 26.77
CA ALA A 203 21.41 0.13 28.01
C ALA A 203 20.28 0.27 29.03
N SER A 204 19.94 -0.83 29.69
CA SER A 204 19.21 -0.79 30.96
C SER A 204 20.14 -0.18 32.02
N PRO A 205 19.80 0.93 32.71
CA PRO A 205 20.50 1.28 33.92
C PRO A 205 19.90 0.44 35.06
N THR A 206 20.74 -0.42 35.62
CA THR A 206 20.54 -1.11 36.89
C THR A 206 20.11 -0.11 37.96
N CYS A 207 18.91 -0.30 38.50
CA CYS A 207 18.44 0.42 39.66
C CYS A 207 19.11 -0.14 40.93
N THR A 208 20.01 0.64 41.51
CA THR A 208 20.53 0.43 42.87
C THR A 208 20.20 1.68 43.69
N SER A 209 19.55 1.45 44.84
CA SER A 209 19.18 2.47 45.82
C SER A 209 20.39 3.18 46.42
N ASN A 210 20.26 4.48 46.70
CA ASN A 210 20.48 4.99 48.06
C ASN A 210 20.05 6.45 48.24
N ASN A 211 19.57 6.70 49.46
CA ASN A 211 18.99 7.92 49.99
C ASN A 211 20.02 9.05 50.15
N ASN A 212 19.62 10.31 49.93
CA ASN A 212 19.29 11.27 50.99
C ASN A 212 19.31 12.74 50.51
N SER A 213 18.33 13.47 51.07
CA SER A 213 18.37 14.87 51.51
C SER A 213 18.41 16.03 50.51
N SER A 214 17.30 16.79 50.55
CA SER A 214 17.24 18.22 50.92
C SER A 214 16.89 19.27 49.85
N ILE A 215 15.72 19.89 50.09
CA ILE A 215 15.47 21.35 50.22
C ILE A 215 15.28 22.18 48.94
N ASP A 216 14.04 22.71 48.81
CA ASP A 216 13.60 24.05 48.34
C ASP A 216 13.97 24.52 46.90
N VAL A 217 13.23 25.35 46.15
CA VAL A 217 12.09 26.24 46.40
C VAL A 217 11.43 26.61 45.04
N SER A 218 10.25 27.22 45.15
CA SER A 218 9.27 27.71 44.19
C SER A 218 9.65 28.38 42.84
N SER A 219 8.65 28.27 41.94
CA SER A 219 8.09 29.31 41.03
C SER A 219 8.86 29.74 39.78
N VAL A 220 8.16 29.79 38.63
CA VAL A 220 7.68 31.03 37.98
C VAL A 220 7.18 30.69 36.57
N ALA A 221 5.95 31.09 36.27
CA ALA A 221 5.40 31.13 34.93
C ALA A 221 6.00 32.31 34.13
N THR A 222 6.27 32.15 32.84
CA THR A 222 6.23 33.32 31.94
C THR A 222 5.72 32.97 30.54
N LYS A 223 4.55 33.53 30.30
CA LYS A 223 3.80 33.80 29.07
C LYS A 223 4.65 34.57 28.05
N ARG A 224 4.54 34.25 26.74
CA ARG A 224 4.65 35.25 25.67
C ARG A 224 3.70 34.92 24.52
N ARG A 225 3.10 35.99 24.00
CA ARG A 225 1.91 36.13 23.14
C ARG A 225 2.31 36.93 21.88
N LEU A 226 1.38 37.00 20.92
CA LEU A 226 1.26 37.87 19.71
C LEU A 226 1.89 37.33 18.42
N GLY A 227 1.26 37.42 17.25
CA GLY A 227 0.01 38.07 16.80
C GLY A 227 -0.36 37.54 15.40
N SER A 228 -1.63 37.27 15.12
CA SER A 228 -2.57 38.14 14.37
C SER A 228 -2.17 38.42 12.91
N ASN A 229 -2.90 37.83 11.96
CA ASN A 229 -3.13 38.41 10.65
C ASN A 229 -4.62 38.28 10.30
N VAL A 230 -5.30 39.42 10.28
CA VAL A 230 -6.57 39.68 9.62
C VAL A 230 -6.25 40.15 8.21
N CYS A 231 -6.90 39.58 7.20
CA CYS A 231 -7.11 40.20 5.90
C CYS A 231 -8.47 39.72 5.35
N ASP A 232 -9.45 40.61 5.45
CA ASP A 232 -10.73 40.54 4.75
C ASP A 232 -10.51 40.88 3.26
N CYS A 233 -11.13 40.11 2.37
CA CYS A 233 -11.36 40.51 0.98
C CYS A 233 -12.77 40.06 0.56
N ASP A 234 -13.69 41.03 0.54
CA ASP A 234 -14.98 41.00 -0.14
C ASP A 234 -14.84 40.58 -1.60
N PHE A 235 -15.79 39.79 -2.10
CA PHE A 235 -16.09 39.74 -3.53
C PHE A 235 -17.58 39.95 -3.76
N GLY A 236 -17.84 41.07 -4.47
CA GLY A 236 -19.15 41.54 -4.86
C GLY A 236 -19.88 40.61 -5.84
N ILE A 237 -21.19 40.69 -5.71
CA ILE A 237 -22.21 40.09 -6.55
C ILE A 237 -22.23 40.82 -7.90
N ASP A 238 -22.33 40.08 -9.01
CA ASP A 238 -22.97 40.64 -10.19
C ASP A 238 -23.88 39.63 -10.90
N LYS A 239 -25.11 40.09 -11.16
CA LYS A 239 -26.21 39.38 -11.81
C LYS A 239 -26.27 39.78 -13.29
N LYS A 240 -26.51 38.81 -14.19
CA LYS A 240 -27.19 39.06 -15.48
C LYS A 240 -27.82 37.74 -16.01
N THR A 241 -29.12 37.49 -15.81
CA THR A 241 -30.28 37.72 -16.73
C THR A 241 -30.10 36.97 -18.07
N ARG A 242 -30.70 35.78 -18.29
CA ARG A 242 -32.10 35.38 -18.60
C ARG A 242 -32.53 35.67 -20.05
N LEU A 243 -33.06 34.59 -20.65
CA LEU A 243 -33.82 34.39 -21.89
C LEU A 243 -34.52 35.63 -22.50
N ASP A 244 -34.45 35.75 -23.83
CA ASP A 244 -35.50 35.32 -24.77
C ASP A 244 -34.87 34.91 -26.12
#